data_AF-K1IP46-F1
#
_entry.id   AF-K1IP46-F1
#
_cell.length_a   1.000
_cell.length_b   1.000
_cell.length_c   1.000
_cell.angle_alpha   90.00
_cell.angle_beta   90.00
_cell.angle_gamma   90.00
#
_symmetry.space_group_name_H-M   'P 1'
#
loop_
_entity.id
_entity.type
_entity.pdbx_description
1 polymer ?
#
loop_
_entity_poly.entity_id
_entity_poly.type
_entity_poly.pdbx_seq_one_letter_code
_entity_poly.pdbx_strand_id
1 'polypeptide(L)'
;MATLSGCGGSDENKSAVEKRVAQVPHVATGSSQDNIIKPAIILPQPGIYQSALLTHGHTQKLINNIDSLAIVYPLSEHQLRWDVLADDGNFATWWVGRAELLAGSDKPSRLNLTRISRKNDAGNFVMIKGDNGAEFQASPYQMQSNTPGKVLFKSWPVINVDGVATRYAAFDFSSTGISVYNNWSGHVAIMPLQSTMIRTHTWEMKSGLATDMLGDIDVTNNGGKLTVSMPLLSAGCTIVGEGDLDTSELLSKLTFTGFEKCKFTIDNDAGWSQTDYKNTAGLARVKNTAIAYVAEFKDGKSIENLVIGFPELNGVIFKLVNK
;
A
#
# COMPACT_ATOMS: atom_id res chain seq x y z
N MET A 1 -49.85 -34.64 54.87
CA MET A 1 -48.79 -33.62 54.74
C MET A 1 -49.04 -32.84 53.47
N ALA A 2 -49.44 -31.58 53.63
CA ALA A 2 -49.48 -30.58 52.57
C ALA A 2 -48.94 -29.29 53.22
N THR A 3 -47.97 -28.63 52.58
CA THR A 3 -48.01 -27.24 52.09
C THR A 3 -46.61 -26.75 51.68
N LEU A 4 -46.66 -25.85 50.68
CA LEU A 4 -45.62 -25.14 49.94
C LEU A 4 -44.88 -24.03 50.72
N SER A 5 -43.87 -23.44 50.04
CA SER A 5 -43.19 -22.13 50.18
C SER A 5 -41.71 -22.24 50.59
N GLY A 6 -40.73 -21.52 50.04
CA GLY A 6 -40.68 -20.39 49.10
C GLY A 6 -39.34 -19.62 49.27
N CYS A 7 -38.99 -18.75 48.31
CA CYS A 7 -37.79 -17.87 48.17
C CYS A 7 -36.54 -18.51 47.50
N GLY A 8 -35.93 -17.99 46.43
CA GLY A 8 -36.12 -16.75 45.65
C GLY A 8 -34.76 -16.07 45.36
N GLY A 9 -34.47 -15.73 44.08
CA GLY A 9 -33.42 -14.80 43.60
C GLY A 9 -32.11 -15.47 43.13
N SER A 10 -31.46 -15.08 42.03
CA SER A 10 -31.66 -14.01 41.04
C SER A 10 -30.88 -14.36 39.77
N ASP A 11 -31.51 -14.18 38.61
CA ASP A 11 -30.85 -14.14 37.31
C ASP A 11 -30.08 -12.82 37.15
N GLU A 12 -28.84 -12.88 36.65
CA GLU A 12 -28.28 -11.80 35.82
C GLU A 12 -27.64 -12.41 34.57
N ASN A 13 -28.47 -12.37 33.53
CA ASN A 13 -28.13 -12.63 32.14
C ASN A 13 -27.30 -11.44 31.62
N LYS A 14 -25.98 -11.58 31.47
CA LYS A 14 -25.17 -10.67 30.64
C LYS A 14 -24.66 -11.41 29.41
N SER A 15 -25.50 -11.34 28.39
CA SER A 15 -25.19 -11.63 26.99
C SER A 15 -23.97 -10.84 26.55
N ALA A 16 -22.83 -11.51 26.39
CA ALA A 16 -21.70 -10.99 25.64
C ALA A 16 -22.01 -11.17 24.16
N VAL A 17 -22.43 -10.09 23.50
CA VAL A 17 -22.63 -10.06 22.05
C VAL A 17 -21.24 -10.16 21.39
N GLU A 18 -20.84 -11.37 21.02
CA GLU A 18 -19.77 -11.58 20.04
C GLU A 18 -20.20 -10.96 18.71
N LYS A 19 -19.56 -9.84 18.31
CA LYS A 19 -19.64 -9.35 16.93
C LYS A 19 -18.89 -10.33 16.02
N ARG A 20 -19.62 -11.31 15.48
CA ARG A 20 -19.16 -12.14 14.36
C ARG A 20 -19.01 -11.26 13.11
N VAL A 21 -17.77 -11.10 12.64
CA VAL A 21 -17.46 -10.62 11.29
C VAL A 21 -17.37 -11.86 10.37
N ALA A 22 -17.85 -11.71 9.13
CA ALA A 22 -18.24 -12.78 8.21
C ALA A 22 -17.33 -14.01 8.11
N GLN A 23 -17.98 -15.17 7.97
CA GLN A 23 -17.39 -16.50 7.82
C GLN A 23 -16.69 -16.64 6.45
N VAL A 24 -15.44 -17.09 6.44
CA VAL A 24 -14.73 -17.48 5.20
C VAL A 24 -15.25 -18.85 4.74
N PRO A 25 -15.46 -19.11 3.44
CA PRO A 25 -15.92 -20.41 2.95
C PRO A 25 -14.92 -21.53 3.32
N HIS A 26 -15.43 -22.62 3.90
CA HIS A 26 -14.65 -23.83 4.16
C HIS A 26 -14.24 -24.52 2.86
N VAL A 27 -12.97 -24.92 2.75
CA VAL A 27 -12.43 -25.73 1.65
C VAL A 27 -12.68 -27.21 1.94
N ALA A 28 -13.35 -27.90 1.01
CA ALA A 28 -13.44 -29.36 1.01
C ALA A 28 -12.07 -29.96 0.63
N THR A 29 -11.51 -30.78 1.51
CA THR A 29 -10.31 -31.58 1.23
C THR A 29 -10.70 -32.84 0.45
N GLY A 30 -10.47 -32.83 -0.86
CA GLY A 30 -10.49 -34.02 -1.71
C GLY A 30 -9.05 -34.45 -2.03
N SER A 31 -8.72 -35.70 -1.71
CA SER A 31 -7.44 -36.34 -2.00
C SER A 31 -7.42 -36.99 -3.38
N SER A 32 -6.44 -36.65 -4.22
CA SER A 32 -5.80 -37.59 -5.15
C SER A 32 -4.49 -36.99 -5.66
N GLN A 33 -3.44 -37.81 -5.68
CA GLN A 33 -2.11 -37.49 -6.17
C GLN A 33 -2.15 -37.29 -7.69
N ASP A 34 -2.22 -36.04 -8.12
CA ASP A 34 -1.75 -35.56 -9.42
C ASP A 34 -1.14 -34.18 -9.19
N ASN A 35 0.00 -33.87 -9.83
CA ASN A 35 0.77 -32.63 -9.71
C ASN A 35 -0.08 -31.37 -9.43
N ILE A 36 -0.31 -31.08 -8.15
CA ILE A 36 -1.16 -29.97 -7.72
C ILE A 36 -0.36 -28.69 -7.89
N ILE A 37 -0.63 -27.98 -8.98
CA ILE A 37 -0.31 -26.56 -9.09
C ILE A 37 -0.98 -25.88 -7.88
N LYS A 38 -0.10 -25.52 -6.94
CA LYS A 38 -0.13 -24.56 -5.81
C LYS A 38 -1.51 -23.98 -5.44
N PRO A 39 -1.85 -23.89 -4.12
CA PRO A 39 -3.06 -23.21 -3.68
C PRO A 39 -3.15 -21.82 -4.30
N ALA A 40 -4.32 -21.52 -4.87
CA ALA A 40 -4.64 -20.28 -5.57
C ALA A 40 -4.19 -19.07 -4.74
N ILE A 41 -3.57 -18.09 -5.40
CA ILE A 41 -3.25 -16.81 -4.77
C ILE A 41 -4.58 -16.12 -4.48
N ILE A 42 -4.93 -16.02 -3.19
CA ILE A 42 -6.10 -15.28 -2.74
C ILE A 42 -5.61 -13.90 -2.34
N LEU A 43 -5.86 -12.90 -3.18
CA LEU A 43 -5.65 -11.50 -2.80
C LEU A 43 -6.89 -10.97 -2.09
N PRO A 44 -6.74 -9.94 -1.25
CA PRO A 44 -7.86 -9.14 -0.77
C PRO A 44 -8.66 -8.54 -1.94
N GLN A 45 -9.87 -8.08 -1.66
CA GLN A 45 -10.64 -7.31 -2.64
C GLN A 45 -9.88 -6.03 -3.04
N PRO A 46 -10.07 -5.51 -4.26
CA PRO A 46 -9.51 -4.21 -4.64
C PRO A 46 -9.88 -3.11 -3.64
N GLY A 47 -8.93 -2.25 -3.29
CA GLY A 47 -9.13 -1.21 -2.29
C GLY A 47 -7.83 -0.76 -1.60
N ILE A 48 -8.00 0.16 -0.66
CA ILE A 48 -6.93 0.66 0.20
C ILE A 48 -7.00 -0.03 1.56
N TYR A 49 -5.84 -0.35 2.10
CA TYR A 49 -5.67 -1.04 3.36
C TYR A 49 -4.66 -0.29 4.22
N GLN A 50 -4.99 -0.11 5.49
CA GLN A 50 -3.98 0.17 6.49
C GLN A 50 -3.13 -1.08 6.61
N SER A 51 -1.81 -0.94 6.52
CA SER A 51 -0.90 -2.06 6.75
C SER A 51 -0.11 -1.84 8.03
N ALA A 52 0.51 -2.91 8.52
CA ALA A 52 1.43 -2.86 9.66
C ALA A 52 2.41 -4.04 9.61
N LEU A 53 3.69 -3.78 9.89
CA LEU A 53 4.71 -4.82 9.95
C LEU A 53 4.56 -5.64 11.24
N LEU A 54 4.84 -6.95 11.16
CA LEU A 54 4.69 -7.87 12.28
C LEU A 54 6.03 -8.35 12.82
N THR A 55 6.19 -8.39 14.14
CA THR A 55 7.40 -8.88 14.81
C THR A 55 7.58 -10.39 14.66
N HIS A 56 8.82 -10.87 14.75
CA HIS A 56 9.13 -12.29 14.89
C HIS A 56 8.68 -12.85 16.24
N GLY A 57 8.34 -14.15 16.31
CA GLY A 57 7.99 -14.87 17.55
C GLY A 57 6.68 -15.66 17.50
N HIS A 58 6.41 -16.42 18.58
CA HIS A 58 5.20 -17.24 18.72
C HIS A 58 3.91 -16.42 18.83
N THR A 59 4.02 -15.17 19.26
CA THR A 59 2.92 -14.20 19.24
C THR A 59 3.41 -12.93 18.57
N GLN A 60 2.90 -12.68 17.37
CA GLN A 60 3.30 -11.52 16.57
C GLN A 60 2.70 -10.25 17.16
N LYS A 61 3.44 -9.16 17.10
CA LYS A 61 3.00 -7.80 17.50
C LYS A 61 3.14 -6.85 16.32
N LEU A 62 2.37 -5.78 16.32
CA LEU A 62 2.54 -4.68 15.38
C LEU A 62 3.85 -3.94 15.69
N ILE A 63 4.63 -3.61 14.65
CA ILE A 63 5.77 -2.71 14.75
C ILE A 63 5.25 -1.27 14.63
N ASN A 64 5.49 -0.47 15.67
CA ASN A 64 5.01 0.91 15.75
C ASN A 64 5.94 1.88 14.99
N ASN A 65 5.46 3.11 14.79
CA ASN A 65 6.21 4.23 14.16
C ASN A 65 6.66 3.95 12.72
N ILE A 66 5.89 3.13 12.00
CA ILE A 66 6.04 2.93 10.56
C ILE A 66 4.74 3.41 9.92
N ASP A 67 4.83 4.42 9.06
CA ASP A 67 3.71 4.76 8.19
C ASP A 67 3.63 3.72 7.08
N SER A 68 2.56 2.95 7.05
CA SER A 68 2.40 1.90 6.05
C SER A 68 0.99 1.82 5.49
N LEU A 69 0.94 1.59 4.18
CA LEU A 69 -0.27 1.49 3.38
C LEU A 69 -0.15 0.30 2.44
N ALA A 70 -1.27 -0.33 2.10
CA ALA A 70 -1.35 -1.25 0.98
C ALA A 70 -2.48 -0.84 0.05
N ILE A 71 -2.25 -1.00 -1.26
CA ILE A 71 -3.24 -0.84 -2.31
C ILE A 71 -3.34 -2.14 -3.10
N VAL A 72 -4.55 -2.66 -3.24
CA VAL A 72 -4.84 -3.77 -4.14
C VAL A 72 -5.64 -3.19 -5.30
N TYR A 73 -5.10 -3.26 -6.51
CA TYR A 73 -5.72 -2.64 -7.68
C TYR A 73 -6.80 -3.55 -8.27
N PRO A 74 -7.79 -3.00 -9.00
CA PRO A 74 -8.76 -3.80 -9.72
C PRO A 74 -8.08 -4.73 -10.72
N LEU A 75 -8.77 -5.83 -11.03
CA LEU A 75 -8.31 -6.81 -11.99
C LEU A 75 -8.20 -6.20 -13.39
N SER A 76 -6.99 -6.23 -13.96
CA SER A 76 -6.79 -5.93 -15.39
C SER A 76 -6.92 -7.22 -16.23
N GLU A 77 -7.08 -7.09 -17.54
CA GLU A 77 -7.32 -8.23 -18.45
C GLU A 77 -6.33 -9.39 -18.28
N HIS A 78 -5.09 -9.12 -17.87
CA HIS A 78 -4.03 -10.13 -17.79
C HIS A 78 -3.26 -10.14 -16.47
N GLN A 79 -3.54 -9.23 -15.53
CA GLN A 79 -2.74 -9.11 -14.30
C GLN A 79 -3.55 -8.59 -13.11
N LEU A 80 -3.25 -9.16 -11.95
CA LEU A 80 -3.53 -8.60 -10.64
C LEU A 80 -2.29 -7.88 -10.11
N ARG A 81 -2.49 -6.71 -9.52
CA ARG A 81 -1.42 -5.87 -8.96
C ARG A 81 -1.77 -5.47 -7.54
N TRP A 82 -0.76 -5.37 -6.70
CA TRP A 82 -0.86 -4.72 -5.40
C TRP A 82 0.48 -4.13 -5.03
N ASP A 83 0.46 -3.07 -4.25
CA ASP A 83 1.65 -2.44 -3.71
C ASP A 83 1.50 -2.28 -2.20
N VAL A 84 2.59 -2.46 -1.45
CA VAL A 84 2.65 -2.17 -0.02
C VAL A 84 3.81 -1.23 0.23
N LEU A 85 3.53 -0.09 0.85
CA LEU A 85 4.52 0.88 1.32
C LEU A 85 4.68 0.76 2.83
N ALA A 86 5.92 0.90 3.29
CA ALA A 86 6.27 1.12 4.69
C ALA A 86 7.39 2.18 4.76
N ASP A 87 7.23 3.21 5.59
CA ASP A 87 8.17 4.32 5.73
C ASP A 87 8.28 4.73 7.20
N ASP A 88 9.50 4.74 7.75
CA ASP A 88 9.76 5.22 9.12
C ASP A 88 10.41 6.62 9.16
N GLY A 89 10.47 7.30 8.01
CA GLY A 89 11.11 8.60 7.82
C GLY A 89 12.60 8.53 7.53
N ASN A 90 13.28 7.46 7.92
CA ASN A 90 14.69 7.22 7.58
C ASN A 90 14.83 6.12 6.52
N PHE A 91 13.88 5.22 6.43
CA PHE A 91 13.93 4.04 5.59
C PHE A 91 12.54 3.71 5.05
N ALA A 92 12.43 3.72 3.72
CA ALA A 92 11.20 3.42 3.00
C ALA A 92 11.35 2.10 2.23
N THR A 93 10.31 1.27 2.26
CA THR A 93 10.23 0.02 1.52
C THR A 93 8.91 -0.10 0.77
N TRP A 94 9.02 -0.53 -0.49
CA TRP A 94 7.91 -0.92 -1.34
C TRP A 94 7.98 -2.41 -1.62
N TRP A 95 6.86 -3.11 -1.44
CA TRP A 95 6.65 -4.44 -2.00
C TRP A 95 5.67 -4.32 -3.16
N VAL A 96 6.18 -4.55 -4.36
CA VAL A 96 5.43 -4.51 -5.62
C VAL A 96 5.07 -5.92 -6.02
N GLY A 97 3.78 -6.20 -5.99
CA GLY A 97 3.21 -7.49 -6.28
C GLY A 97 2.56 -7.56 -7.65
N ARG A 98 2.85 -8.64 -8.38
CA ARG A 98 2.25 -8.93 -9.67
C ARG A 98 1.88 -10.40 -9.74
N ALA A 99 0.63 -10.66 -10.09
CA ALA A 99 0.18 -12.00 -10.46
C ALA A 99 -0.38 -11.98 -11.88
N GLU A 100 0.25 -12.72 -12.78
CA GLU A 100 -0.19 -12.89 -14.17
C GLU A 100 -1.35 -13.87 -14.22
N LEU A 101 -2.32 -13.60 -15.09
CA LEU A 101 -3.46 -14.46 -15.36
C LEU A 101 -3.31 -15.08 -16.75
N LEU A 102 -3.75 -16.33 -16.88
CA LEU A 102 -3.90 -16.93 -18.20
C LEU A 102 -5.13 -16.34 -18.88
N ALA A 103 -5.07 -16.16 -20.19
CA ALA A 103 -6.23 -15.71 -20.96
C ALA A 103 -7.44 -16.63 -20.69
N GLY A 104 -8.56 -16.03 -20.29
CA GLY A 104 -9.79 -16.75 -19.95
C GLY A 104 -9.79 -17.45 -18.58
N SER A 105 -8.80 -17.21 -17.71
CA SER A 105 -8.77 -17.74 -16.35
C SER A 105 -8.77 -16.61 -15.31
N ASP A 106 -9.52 -16.84 -14.24
CA ASP A 106 -9.50 -16.05 -12.99
C ASP A 106 -8.37 -16.48 -12.05
N LYS A 107 -7.62 -17.54 -12.39
CA LYS A 107 -6.56 -18.11 -11.55
C LYS A 107 -5.18 -17.63 -11.99
N PRO A 108 -4.43 -16.96 -11.10
CA PRO A 108 -3.10 -16.49 -11.43
C PRO A 108 -2.11 -17.63 -11.66
N SER A 109 -1.31 -17.51 -12.72
CA SER A 109 -0.37 -18.52 -13.22
C SER A 109 1.06 -18.28 -12.75
N ARG A 110 1.46 -17.01 -12.60
CA ARG A 110 2.80 -16.62 -12.17
C ARG A 110 2.73 -15.45 -11.21
N LEU A 111 3.42 -15.56 -10.08
CA LEU A 111 3.57 -14.47 -9.12
C LEU A 111 5.01 -13.97 -9.09
N ASN A 112 5.14 -12.65 -9.10
CA ASN A 112 6.39 -11.96 -8.86
C ASN A 112 6.18 -10.96 -7.72
N LEU A 113 7.02 -11.06 -6.69
CA LEU A 113 7.09 -10.09 -5.61
C LEU A 113 8.46 -9.42 -5.66
N THR A 114 8.44 -8.10 -5.75
CA THR A 114 9.64 -7.27 -5.79
C THR A 114 9.67 -6.38 -4.56
N ARG A 115 10.69 -6.53 -3.71
CA ARG A 115 10.98 -5.57 -2.65
C ARG A 115 11.96 -4.53 -3.18
N ILE A 116 11.63 -3.26 -2.98
CA ILE A 116 12.50 -2.11 -3.24
C ILE A 116 12.62 -1.38 -1.91
N SER A 117 13.83 -1.17 -1.41
CA SER A 117 14.04 -0.40 -0.19
C SER A 117 15.03 0.71 -0.41
N ARG A 118 14.81 1.85 0.24
CA ARG A 118 15.70 3.01 0.21
C ARG A 118 15.90 3.61 1.59
N LYS A 119 17.10 4.10 1.86
CA LYS A 119 17.50 4.73 3.11
C LYS A 119 17.87 6.19 2.88
N ASN A 120 17.35 7.09 3.71
CA ASN A 120 17.91 8.41 3.95
C ASN A 120 19.26 8.20 4.63
N ASP A 121 20.37 8.31 3.90
CA ASP A 121 21.68 8.58 4.51
C ASP A 121 22.65 9.16 3.48
N ALA A 122 23.10 10.38 3.77
CA ALA A 122 24.27 11.08 3.24
C ALA A 122 25.62 10.40 3.63
N GLY A 123 25.62 9.09 3.88
CA GLY A 123 26.76 8.33 4.42
C GLY A 123 27.13 7.07 3.63
N ASN A 124 26.28 6.64 2.70
CA ASN A 124 26.68 5.63 1.71
C ASN A 124 27.20 6.34 0.48
N PHE A 125 28.52 6.49 0.42
CA PHE A 125 29.18 7.03 -0.74
C PHE A 125 29.46 5.91 -1.73
N VAL A 126 29.00 6.06 -2.96
CA VAL A 126 29.50 5.24 -4.08
C VAL A 126 30.63 6.00 -4.75
N MET A 127 31.68 5.27 -5.09
CA MET A 127 32.76 5.79 -5.93
C MET A 127 32.27 5.82 -7.36
N ILE A 128 32.06 7.02 -7.90
CA ILE A 128 31.67 7.23 -9.29
C ILE A 128 32.88 7.78 -10.03
N LYS A 129 33.15 7.27 -11.24
CA LYS A 129 34.23 7.80 -12.09
C LYS A 129 33.73 9.06 -12.80
N GLY A 130 34.23 10.22 -12.38
CA GLY A 130 34.06 11.50 -13.06
C GLY A 130 35.25 11.82 -13.97
N ASP A 131 35.12 12.93 -14.71
CA ASP A 131 36.14 13.39 -15.68
C ASP A 131 37.48 13.75 -15.02
N ASN A 132 37.48 14.03 -13.71
CA ASN A 132 38.66 14.39 -12.93
C ASN A 132 39.16 13.27 -11.99
N GLY A 133 38.58 12.07 -12.04
CA GLY A 133 38.93 10.96 -11.15
C GLY A 133 37.73 10.29 -10.50
N ALA A 134 37.97 9.37 -9.56
CA ALA A 134 36.89 8.73 -8.82
C ALA A 134 36.48 9.59 -7.61
N GLU A 135 35.21 9.96 -7.54
CA GLU A 135 34.64 10.83 -6.52
C GLU A 135 33.65 10.05 -5.63
N PHE A 136 33.68 10.33 -4.33
CA PHE A 136 32.69 9.82 -3.38
C PHE A 136 31.44 10.68 -3.46
N GLN A 137 30.37 10.14 -4.05
CA GLN A 137 29.06 10.81 -4.06
C GLN A 137 28.13 10.12 -3.06
N ALA A 138 27.50 10.91 -2.19
CA ALA A 138 26.42 10.42 -1.34
C ALA A 138 25.32 9.86 -2.25
N SER A 139 25.03 8.57 -2.14
CA SER A 139 24.00 7.92 -2.94
C SER A 139 22.91 7.39 -2.03
N PRO A 140 21.63 7.70 -2.30
CA PRO A 140 20.53 6.94 -1.73
C PRO A 140 20.74 5.47 -2.11
N TYR A 141 20.91 4.61 -1.10
CA TYR A 141 21.13 3.20 -1.34
C TYR A 141 19.80 2.52 -1.63
N GLN A 142 19.60 2.05 -2.87
CA GLN A 142 18.43 1.27 -3.25
C GLN A 142 18.76 -0.22 -3.26
N MET A 143 18.09 -0.98 -2.39
CA MET A 143 18.13 -2.45 -2.41
C MET A 143 16.95 -2.98 -3.23
N GLN A 144 17.18 -3.98 -4.07
CA GLN A 144 16.10 -4.70 -4.75
C GLN A 144 16.24 -6.21 -4.56
N SER A 145 15.13 -6.88 -4.21
CA SER A 145 15.02 -8.34 -4.17
C SER A 145 13.80 -8.77 -4.95
N ASN A 146 13.97 -9.74 -5.85
CA ASN A 146 12.89 -10.29 -6.66
C ASN A 146 12.76 -11.78 -6.36
N THR A 147 11.57 -12.21 -5.93
CA THR A 147 11.36 -13.61 -5.57
C THR A 147 10.19 -14.21 -6.36
N PRO A 148 10.43 -15.25 -7.18
CA PRO A 148 9.38 -16.02 -7.81
C PRO A 148 8.80 -17.01 -6.78
N GLY A 149 7.68 -16.70 -6.13
CA GLY A 149 7.20 -17.58 -5.06
C GLY A 149 5.94 -17.11 -4.35
N LYS A 150 5.29 -18.03 -3.62
CA LYS A 150 3.95 -17.88 -3.03
C LYS A 150 3.86 -16.66 -2.10
N VAL A 151 3.06 -15.67 -2.46
CA VAL A 151 2.52 -14.74 -1.45
C VAL A 151 1.35 -15.47 -0.80
N LEU A 152 1.58 -15.89 0.44
CA LEU A 152 0.55 -16.56 1.24
C LEU A 152 -0.24 -15.50 1.96
N PHE A 153 -1.53 -15.43 1.66
CA PHE A 153 -2.49 -14.67 2.43
C PHE A 153 -3.06 -15.58 3.52
N LYS A 154 -2.75 -15.29 4.78
CA LYS A 154 -3.26 -16.06 5.91
C LYS A 154 -3.74 -15.13 7.01
N SER A 155 -4.71 -15.62 7.78
CA SER A 155 -5.15 -14.97 9.00
C SER A 155 -4.21 -15.34 10.14
N TRP A 156 -3.51 -14.37 10.71
CA TRP A 156 -2.54 -14.55 11.79
C TRP A 156 -3.06 -13.97 13.11
N PRO A 157 -2.88 -14.65 14.24
CA PRO A 157 -3.10 -14.06 15.56
C PRO A 157 -2.00 -13.05 15.86
N VAL A 158 -2.39 -11.80 16.14
CA VAL A 158 -1.51 -10.67 16.42
C VAL A 158 -1.99 -9.97 17.68
N ILE A 159 -1.07 -9.60 18.56
CA ILE A 159 -1.38 -8.70 19.66
C ILE A 159 -1.35 -7.26 19.12
N ASN A 160 -2.48 -6.57 19.21
CA ASN A 160 -2.60 -5.17 18.79
C ASN A 160 -1.91 -4.21 19.80
N VAL A 161 -1.96 -2.91 19.52
CA VAL A 161 -1.38 -1.87 20.39
C VAL A 161 -1.99 -1.83 21.81
N ASP A 162 -3.22 -2.30 21.96
CA ASP A 162 -3.95 -2.34 23.24
C ASP A 162 -3.70 -3.65 24.03
N GLY A 163 -2.81 -4.53 23.54
CA GLY A 163 -2.54 -5.81 24.17
C GLY A 163 -3.57 -6.91 23.88
N VAL A 164 -4.54 -6.66 23.01
CA VAL A 164 -5.62 -7.60 22.66
C VAL A 164 -5.21 -8.49 21.49
N ALA A 165 -5.38 -9.81 21.65
CA ALA A 165 -5.17 -10.76 20.59
C ALA A 165 -6.27 -10.64 19.52
N THR A 166 -5.90 -10.19 18.33
CA THR A 166 -6.78 -10.00 17.17
C THR A 166 -6.25 -10.81 15.99
N ARG A 167 -7.13 -11.28 15.10
CA ARG A 167 -6.70 -11.94 13.87
C ARG A 167 -6.67 -10.96 12.71
N TYR A 168 -5.50 -10.75 12.11
CA TYR A 168 -5.38 -9.97 10.89
C TYR A 168 -5.08 -10.84 9.69
N ALA A 169 -5.61 -10.45 8.55
CA ALA A 169 -5.08 -10.86 7.26
C ALA A 169 -3.64 -10.34 7.14
N ALA A 170 -2.70 -11.15 6.65
CA ALA A 170 -1.34 -10.69 6.40
C ALA A 170 -0.75 -11.25 5.10
N PHE A 171 0.08 -10.44 4.47
CA PHE A 171 0.99 -10.86 3.44
C PHE A 171 2.25 -11.49 4.04
N ASP A 172 2.73 -12.58 3.45
CA ASP A 172 4.05 -13.13 3.71
C ASP A 172 5.05 -12.65 2.65
N PHE A 173 5.95 -11.74 3.06
CA PHE A 173 7.03 -11.18 2.26
C PHE A 173 8.42 -11.64 2.74
N SER A 174 8.50 -12.64 3.64
CA SER A 174 9.75 -13.14 4.21
C SER A 174 10.76 -13.57 3.15
N SER A 175 10.27 -14.06 2.02
CA SER A 175 11.06 -14.47 0.86
C SER A 175 11.82 -13.34 0.15
N THR A 176 11.55 -12.07 0.50
CA THR A 176 12.27 -10.88 0.00
C THR A 176 13.39 -10.40 0.94
N GLY A 177 13.65 -11.17 2.00
CA GLY A 177 14.61 -10.86 3.07
C GLY A 177 13.96 -10.09 4.22
N ILE A 178 14.28 -10.48 5.46
CA ILE A 178 13.64 -9.95 6.68
C ILE A 178 14.49 -8.93 7.46
N SER A 179 15.72 -8.69 7.04
CA SER A 179 16.68 -7.81 7.74
C SER A 179 16.43 -6.31 7.54
N VAL A 180 15.29 -5.97 6.95
CA VAL A 180 14.96 -4.62 6.46
C VAL A 180 14.54 -3.70 7.60
N TYR A 181 13.71 -4.21 8.51
CA TYR A 181 13.27 -3.53 9.72
C TYR A 181 13.64 -4.40 10.92
N ASN A 182 14.06 -3.75 12.01
CA ASN A 182 14.44 -4.48 13.22
C ASN A 182 13.28 -5.33 13.73
N ASN A 183 13.56 -6.59 14.10
CA ASN A 183 12.58 -7.58 14.56
C ASN A 183 11.45 -7.93 13.58
N TRP A 184 11.47 -7.48 12.31
CA TRP A 184 10.43 -7.81 11.35
C TRP A 184 10.46 -9.29 10.96
N SER A 185 9.28 -9.92 10.97
CA SER A 185 9.11 -11.34 10.69
C SER A 185 9.05 -11.68 9.20
N GLY A 186 8.98 -10.67 8.33
CA GLY A 186 8.61 -10.86 6.93
C GLY A 186 7.11 -10.74 6.67
N HIS A 187 6.27 -10.64 7.70
CA HIS A 187 4.81 -10.54 7.53
C HIS A 187 4.31 -9.10 7.65
N VAL A 188 3.30 -8.76 6.86
CA VAL A 188 2.63 -7.46 6.88
C VAL A 188 1.14 -7.67 7.04
N ALA A 189 0.60 -7.30 8.20
CA ALA A 189 -0.85 -7.29 8.43
C ALA A 189 -1.51 -6.22 7.59
N ILE A 190 -2.75 -6.47 7.19
CA ILE A 190 -3.59 -5.51 6.48
C ILE A 190 -4.99 -5.43 7.13
N MET A 191 -5.55 -4.23 7.07
CA MET A 191 -6.88 -3.89 7.58
C MET A 191 -7.56 -3.02 6.52
N PRO A 192 -8.75 -3.40 6.02
CA PRO A 192 -9.44 -2.63 5.00
C PRO A 192 -9.79 -1.23 5.53
N LEU A 193 -9.49 -0.21 4.74
CA LEU A 193 -9.93 1.16 5.00
C LEU A 193 -11.24 1.41 4.26
N GLN A 194 -12.16 2.08 4.93
CA GLN A 194 -13.42 2.49 4.32
C GLN A 194 -13.17 3.74 3.48
N SER A 195 -13.32 3.65 2.16
CA SER A 195 -13.21 4.81 1.30
C SER A 195 -14.39 5.75 1.51
N THR A 196 -14.12 7.05 1.40
CA THR A 196 -15.11 8.11 1.37
C THR A 196 -15.34 8.56 -0.07
N MET A 197 -16.48 9.20 -0.32
CA MET A 197 -16.72 9.85 -1.60
C MET A 197 -15.66 10.94 -1.80
N ILE A 198 -14.93 10.89 -2.91
CA ILE A 198 -13.89 11.86 -3.26
C ILE A 198 -14.54 13.23 -3.49
N ARG A 199 -14.12 14.24 -2.72
CA ARG A 199 -14.68 15.59 -2.77
C ARG A 199 -13.80 16.54 -3.58
N THR A 200 -14.40 17.64 -4.04
CA THR A 200 -13.63 18.77 -4.54
C THR A 200 -12.87 19.39 -3.36
N HIS A 201 -11.54 19.35 -3.41
CA HIS A 201 -10.67 19.82 -2.34
C HIS A 201 -9.25 20.06 -2.87
N THR A 202 -8.52 20.99 -2.23
CA THR A 202 -7.11 21.24 -2.50
C THR A 202 -6.26 20.65 -1.37
N TRP A 203 -5.33 19.79 -1.74
CA TRP A 203 -4.41 19.11 -0.81
C TRP A 203 -3.12 19.91 -0.72
N GLU A 204 -3.00 20.72 0.33
CA GLU A 204 -1.88 21.65 0.52
C GLU A 204 -0.57 20.94 0.89
N MET A 205 0.50 21.32 0.18
CA MET A 205 1.87 20.86 0.44
C MET A 205 2.62 21.90 1.30
N LYS A 206 3.53 21.43 2.16
CA LYS A 206 4.08 22.24 3.28
C LYS A 206 4.96 23.42 2.87
N SER A 207 5.66 23.35 1.74
CA SER A 207 6.76 24.26 1.42
C SER A 207 6.54 25.07 0.14
N GLY A 208 5.86 24.51 -0.87
CA GLY A 208 5.55 25.19 -2.14
C GLY A 208 6.80 25.68 -2.89
N LEU A 209 7.98 25.12 -2.59
CA LEU A 209 9.24 25.51 -3.21
C LEU A 209 9.36 24.86 -4.58
N ALA A 210 9.97 25.57 -5.54
CA ALA A 210 10.20 25.03 -6.88
C ALA A 210 11.05 23.73 -6.88
N THR A 211 11.85 23.53 -5.82
CA THR A 211 12.68 22.34 -5.61
C THR A 211 11.89 21.15 -5.04
N ASP A 212 10.65 21.34 -4.62
CA ASP A 212 9.84 20.25 -4.08
C ASP A 212 9.40 19.28 -5.18
N MET A 213 9.11 18.05 -4.79
CA MET A 213 8.58 17.08 -5.73
C MET A 213 7.19 17.51 -6.23
N LEU A 214 6.31 17.89 -5.30
CA LEU A 214 4.90 18.17 -5.53
C LEU A 214 4.52 19.55 -5.01
N GLY A 215 3.69 20.25 -5.78
CA GLY A 215 2.92 21.39 -5.31
C GLY A 215 1.55 20.96 -4.80
N ASP A 216 0.68 21.93 -4.54
CA ASP A 216 -0.68 21.66 -4.09
C ASP A 216 -1.45 20.84 -5.13
N ILE A 217 -2.18 19.84 -4.67
CA ILE A 217 -2.93 18.93 -5.54
C ILE A 217 -4.39 19.31 -5.50
N ASP A 218 -4.93 19.73 -6.63
CA ASP A 218 -6.34 20.07 -6.77
C ASP A 218 -7.14 18.86 -7.24
N VAL A 219 -8.14 18.49 -6.46
CA VAL A 219 -9.13 17.48 -6.83
C VAL A 219 -10.45 18.18 -7.11
N THR A 220 -11.05 17.93 -8.26
CA THR A 220 -12.37 18.44 -8.64
C THR A 220 -13.30 17.28 -8.96
N ASN A 221 -14.46 17.22 -8.31
CA ASN A 221 -15.53 16.29 -8.61
C ASN A 221 -16.78 17.07 -9.04
N ASN A 222 -17.05 17.13 -10.34
CA ASN A 222 -18.20 17.82 -10.90
C ASN A 222 -19.24 16.81 -11.41
N GLY A 223 -20.18 16.44 -10.53
CA GLY A 223 -21.27 15.52 -10.88
C GLY A 223 -20.79 14.11 -11.22
N GLY A 224 -19.70 13.65 -10.59
CA GLY A 224 -19.10 12.35 -10.86
C GLY A 224 -17.92 12.40 -11.84
N LYS A 225 -17.70 13.50 -12.57
CA LYS A 225 -16.46 13.67 -13.35
C LYS A 225 -15.33 14.10 -12.43
N LEU A 226 -14.31 13.26 -12.33
CA LEU A 226 -13.17 13.46 -11.44
C LEU A 226 -11.96 13.96 -12.23
N THR A 227 -11.40 15.08 -11.77
CA THR A 227 -10.16 15.65 -12.29
C THR A 227 -9.18 15.83 -11.13
N VAL A 228 -7.95 15.38 -11.30
CA VAL A 228 -6.86 15.57 -10.33
C VAL A 228 -5.71 16.29 -11.03
N SER A 229 -5.39 17.50 -10.57
CA SER A 229 -4.27 18.30 -11.05
C SER A 229 -3.09 18.15 -10.10
N MET A 230 -1.96 17.65 -10.59
CA MET A 230 -0.75 17.43 -9.79
C MET A 230 0.43 18.22 -10.37
N PRO A 231 0.77 19.39 -9.80
CA PRO A 231 1.98 20.11 -10.10
C PRO A 231 3.22 19.33 -9.64
N LEU A 232 4.09 18.96 -10.57
CA LEU A 232 5.40 18.38 -10.31
C LEU A 232 6.44 19.50 -10.37
N LEU A 233 6.67 20.20 -9.25
CA LEU A 233 7.39 21.47 -9.23
C LEU A 233 8.83 21.33 -9.75
N SER A 234 9.57 20.37 -9.22
CA SER A 234 10.93 20.04 -9.69
C SER A 234 11.00 19.59 -11.15
N ALA A 235 9.93 19.00 -11.68
CA ALA A 235 9.86 18.61 -13.09
C ALA A 235 9.36 19.74 -14.01
N GLY A 236 8.98 20.89 -13.44
CA GLY A 236 8.52 22.08 -14.17
C GLY A 236 7.23 21.87 -14.96
N CYS A 237 6.35 20.96 -14.52
CA CYS A 237 5.13 20.62 -15.24
C CYS A 237 3.95 20.35 -14.29
N THR A 238 2.76 20.21 -14.87
CA THR A 238 1.56 19.70 -14.18
C THR A 238 1.02 18.52 -14.96
N ILE A 239 0.81 17.39 -14.28
CA ILE A 239 0.11 16.25 -14.84
C ILE A 239 -1.35 16.29 -14.40
N VAL A 240 -2.26 15.90 -15.30
CA VAL A 240 -3.71 15.94 -15.05
C VAL A 240 -4.30 14.56 -15.25
N GLY A 241 -4.95 14.05 -14.22
CA GLY A 241 -5.68 12.79 -14.21
C GLY A 241 -7.17 13.02 -14.38
N GLU A 242 -7.78 12.40 -15.39
CA GLU A 242 -9.21 12.49 -15.65
C GLU A 242 -9.86 11.11 -15.64
N GLY A 243 -11.09 11.05 -15.15
CA GLY A 243 -11.91 9.84 -15.14
C GLY A 243 -13.27 10.09 -14.51
N ASP A 244 -14.05 9.02 -14.37
CA ASP A 244 -15.36 9.07 -13.75
C ASP A 244 -15.30 8.40 -12.37
N LEU A 245 -16.02 9.00 -11.41
CA LEU A 245 -16.25 8.44 -10.10
C LEU A 245 -17.19 7.24 -10.26
N ASP A 246 -16.64 6.05 -10.10
CA ASP A 246 -17.44 4.84 -9.97
C ASP A 246 -17.82 4.64 -8.50
N THR A 247 -19.08 4.91 -8.15
CA THR A 247 -19.58 4.73 -6.79
C THR A 247 -19.70 3.26 -6.38
N SER A 248 -19.60 2.32 -7.32
CA SER A 248 -19.62 0.89 -7.06
C SER A 248 -18.23 0.31 -6.78
N GLU A 249 -17.17 1.03 -7.17
CA GLU A 249 -15.78 0.64 -6.93
C GLU A 249 -15.17 1.43 -5.76
N LEU A 250 -14.29 0.77 -4.99
CA LEU A 250 -13.57 1.43 -3.88
C LEU A 250 -12.43 2.32 -4.37
N LEU A 251 -12.02 2.19 -5.64
CA LEU A 251 -10.91 2.89 -6.26
C LEU A 251 -11.38 3.49 -7.59
N SER A 252 -11.32 4.80 -7.75
CA SER A 252 -11.67 5.43 -9.02
C SER A 252 -10.48 5.43 -9.98
N LYS A 253 -10.69 4.98 -11.21
CA LYS A 253 -9.65 4.92 -12.24
C LYS A 253 -9.48 6.29 -12.92
N LEU A 254 -8.25 6.77 -13.02
CA LEU A 254 -7.88 7.98 -13.72
C LEU A 254 -6.85 7.71 -14.81
N THR A 255 -6.92 8.47 -15.90
CA THR A 255 -5.88 8.51 -16.92
C THR A 255 -5.13 9.82 -16.80
N PHE A 256 -3.86 9.75 -16.40
CA PHE A 256 -2.97 10.90 -16.28
C PHE A 256 -2.30 11.22 -17.62
N THR A 257 -2.21 12.51 -17.93
CA THR A 257 -1.59 13.08 -19.14
C THR A 257 -0.69 14.27 -18.77
N GLY A 258 0.07 14.82 -19.73
CA GLY A 258 0.93 15.99 -19.54
C GLY A 258 2.40 15.66 -19.23
N PHE A 259 2.76 14.37 -19.22
CA PHE A 259 4.12 13.89 -18.94
C PHE A 259 5.16 14.37 -19.95
N GLU A 260 4.76 14.65 -21.20
CA GLU A 260 5.62 15.16 -22.26
C GLU A 260 6.20 16.55 -21.98
N LYS A 261 5.59 17.29 -21.05
CA LYS A 261 6.03 18.62 -20.61
C LYS A 261 7.00 18.53 -19.43
N CYS A 262 7.13 17.37 -18.81
CA CYS A 262 7.90 17.16 -17.59
C CYS A 262 9.37 16.87 -17.86
N LYS A 263 10.24 17.52 -17.10
CA LYS A 263 11.68 17.28 -17.11
C LYS A 263 12.13 16.78 -15.77
N PHE A 264 12.18 15.46 -15.61
CA PHE A 264 12.60 14.84 -14.37
C PHE A 264 14.11 14.95 -14.18
N THR A 265 14.55 15.98 -13.46
CA THR A 265 15.91 16.13 -12.94
C THR A 265 15.91 15.81 -11.45
N ILE A 266 16.97 15.16 -10.97
CA ILE A 266 17.14 14.89 -9.54
C ILE A 266 18.11 15.95 -9.02
N ASP A 267 17.60 16.94 -8.31
CA ASP A 267 18.45 17.94 -7.67
C ASP A 267 19.06 17.34 -6.39
N ASN A 268 20.39 17.43 -6.26
CA ASN A 268 21.14 16.83 -5.15
C ASN A 268 20.87 17.51 -3.79
N ASP A 269 20.34 18.74 -3.80
CA ASP A 269 20.09 19.54 -2.59
C ASP A 269 18.60 19.56 -2.18
N ALA A 270 17.75 18.77 -2.85
CA ALA A 270 16.33 18.73 -2.54
C ALA A 270 16.11 17.98 -1.22
N GLY A 271 15.38 18.59 -0.27
CA GLY A 271 14.99 17.96 1.01
C GLY A 271 13.94 16.86 0.87
N TRP A 272 14.06 16.03 -0.17
CA TRP A 272 13.10 15.01 -0.56
C TRP A 272 13.11 13.80 0.35
N SER A 273 11.93 13.26 0.61
CA SER A 273 11.79 11.96 1.23
C SER A 273 12.23 10.83 0.28
N GLN A 274 12.48 9.64 0.82
CA GLN A 274 12.78 8.47 0.01
C GLN A 274 11.61 8.09 -0.92
N THR A 275 10.38 8.39 -0.49
CA THR A 275 9.17 8.25 -1.28
C THR A 275 9.13 9.23 -2.45
N ASP A 276 9.56 10.48 -2.26
CA ASP A 276 9.64 11.45 -3.35
C ASP A 276 10.62 11.00 -4.44
N TYR A 277 11.84 10.59 -4.07
CA TYR A 277 12.79 10.05 -5.03
C TYR A 277 12.25 8.80 -5.76
N LYS A 278 11.47 7.96 -5.08
CA LYS A 278 10.90 6.74 -5.69
C LYS A 278 9.79 7.08 -6.67
N ASN A 279 8.94 8.03 -6.31
CA ASN A 279 7.83 8.46 -7.13
C ASN A 279 8.33 9.20 -8.37
N THR A 280 9.26 10.16 -8.22
CA THR A 280 9.91 10.86 -9.33
C THR A 280 10.54 9.89 -10.33
N ALA A 281 11.32 8.91 -9.84
CA ALA A 281 11.97 7.92 -10.70
C ALA A 281 10.98 6.97 -11.42
N GLY A 282 9.79 6.77 -10.86
CA GLY A 282 8.72 6.00 -11.50
C GLY A 282 7.97 6.81 -12.55
N LEU A 283 7.59 8.05 -12.23
CA LEU A 283 6.92 8.98 -13.16
C LEU A 283 7.79 9.31 -14.37
N ALA A 284 9.11 9.41 -14.20
CA ALA A 284 10.06 9.65 -15.30
C ALA A 284 10.07 8.56 -16.39
N ARG A 285 9.45 7.40 -16.13
CA ARG A 285 9.33 6.31 -17.12
C ARG A 285 8.11 6.44 -18.02
N VAL A 286 7.18 7.33 -17.68
CA VAL A 286 5.95 7.53 -18.44
C VAL A 286 6.26 8.30 -19.72
N LYS A 287 5.79 7.79 -20.85
CA LYS A 287 6.02 8.41 -22.16
C LYS A 287 4.89 9.35 -22.59
N ASN A 288 3.64 8.98 -22.32
CA ASN A 288 2.47 9.72 -22.80
C ASN A 288 1.41 9.77 -21.72
N THR A 289 0.85 8.61 -21.38
CA THR A 289 -0.21 8.50 -20.37
C THR A 289 0.15 7.45 -19.33
N ALA A 290 -0.44 7.58 -18.15
CA ALA A 290 -0.36 6.59 -17.09
C ALA A 290 -1.73 6.38 -16.45
N ILE A 291 -2.07 5.13 -16.16
CA ILE A 291 -3.25 4.81 -15.37
C ILE A 291 -2.90 4.93 -13.89
N ALA A 292 -3.78 5.58 -13.15
CA ALA A 292 -3.73 5.62 -11.69
C ALA A 292 -5.09 5.26 -11.10
N TYR A 293 -5.08 4.89 -9.83
CA TYR A 293 -6.27 4.67 -9.03
C TYR A 293 -6.23 5.59 -7.82
N VAL A 294 -7.36 6.27 -7.58
CA VAL A 294 -7.49 7.23 -6.49
C VAL A 294 -8.58 6.81 -5.51
N ALA A 295 -8.35 7.06 -4.24
CA ALA A 295 -9.34 6.92 -3.18
C ALA A 295 -9.09 7.93 -2.07
N GLU A 296 -10.18 8.40 -1.47
CA GLU A 296 -10.16 9.20 -0.26
C GLU A 296 -10.60 8.31 0.92
N PHE A 297 -10.04 8.51 2.10
CA PHE A 297 -10.48 7.85 3.33
C PHE A 297 -10.18 8.70 4.57
N LYS A 298 -10.77 8.32 5.70
CA LYS A 298 -10.43 8.88 7.02
C LYS A 298 -9.60 7.90 7.82
N ASP A 299 -8.49 8.35 8.37
CA ASP A 299 -7.66 7.52 9.24
C ASP A 299 -8.32 7.31 10.62
N GLY A 300 -7.66 6.55 11.51
CA GLY A 300 -8.17 6.30 12.86
C GLY A 300 -8.33 7.55 13.73
N LYS A 301 -7.78 8.70 13.30
CA LYS A 301 -7.92 10.01 13.94
C LYS A 301 -8.93 10.91 13.20
N SER A 302 -9.69 10.36 12.26
CA SER A 302 -10.65 11.07 11.41
C SER A 302 -10.02 12.12 10.48
N ILE A 303 -8.71 12.04 10.23
CA ILE A 303 -8.01 12.92 9.31
C ILE A 303 -8.21 12.39 7.88
N GLU A 304 -8.59 13.28 6.98
CA GLU A 304 -8.82 12.96 5.57
C GLU A 304 -7.49 12.71 4.85
N ASN A 305 -7.46 11.63 4.09
CA ASN A 305 -6.31 11.18 3.32
C ASN A 305 -6.73 10.94 1.86
N LEU A 306 -5.89 11.36 0.91
CA LEU A 306 -6.00 10.99 -0.50
C LEU A 306 -4.87 10.04 -0.85
N VAL A 307 -5.20 8.94 -1.50
CA VAL A 307 -4.21 8.02 -2.06
C VAL A 307 -4.34 7.99 -3.57
N ILE A 308 -3.20 8.12 -4.26
CA ILE A 308 -3.09 7.94 -5.71
C ILE A 308 -2.01 6.90 -5.97
N GLY A 309 -2.39 5.73 -6.49
CA GLY A 309 -1.47 4.64 -6.83
C GLY A 309 -1.37 4.41 -8.33
N PHE A 310 -0.16 4.28 -8.86
CA PHE A 310 0.10 4.00 -10.27
C PHE A 310 0.60 2.55 -10.45
N PRO A 311 -0.29 1.58 -10.76
CA PRO A 311 0.03 0.15 -10.74
C PRO A 311 1.13 -0.28 -11.72
N GLU A 312 1.31 0.48 -12.81
CA GLU A 312 2.29 0.19 -13.85
C GLU A 312 3.68 0.77 -13.55
N LEU A 313 3.79 1.67 -12.57
CA LEU A 313 5.02 2.40 -12.26
C LEU A 313 5.80 1.81 -11.07
N ASN A 314 5.51 0.55 -10.72
CA ASN A 314 6.19 -0.25 -9.70
C ASN A 314 6.29 0.47 -8.34
N GLY A 315 5.16 0.67 -7.66
CA GLY A 315 5.11 1.27 -6.32
C GLY A 315 5.23 2.79 -6.30
N VAL A 316 4.77 3.49 -7.35
CA VAL A 316 4.53 4.94 -7.26
C VAL A 316 3.20 5.13 -6.55
N ILE A 317 3.26 5.67 -5.34
CA ILE A 317 2.09 5.91 -4.48
C ILE A 317 2.25 7.29 -3.84
N PHE A 318 1.21 8.10 -3.94
CA PHE A 318 1.07 9.33 -3.18
C PHE A 318 0.05 9.09 -2.08
N LYS A 319 0.43 9.38 -0.84
CA LYS A 319 -0.46 9.42 0.31
C LYS A 319 -0.42 10.84 0.86
N LEU A 320 -1.48 11.60 0.60
CA LEU A 320 -1.62 12.99 1.00
C LEU A 320 -2.50 13.05 2.24
N VAL A 321 -2.14 13.92 3.18
CA VAL A 321 -2.86 14.12 4.43
C VAL A 321 -3.39 15.55 4.44
N ASN A 322 -4.70 15.71 4.64
CA ASN A 322 -5.33 17.01 4.80
C ASN A 322 -4.92 17.58 6.17
N LYS A 323 -4.24 18.73 6.19
CA LYS A 323 -3.70 19.32 7.44
C LYS A 323 -4.59 20.42 7.98
#